data_AF-A0A931I0V9-F1
#
_entry.id   AF-A0A931I0V9-F1
#
_cell.length_a   1.000
_cell.length_b   1.000
_cell.length_c   1.000
_cell.angle_alpha   90.00
_cell.angle_beta   90.00
_cell.angle_gamma   90.00
#
_symmetry.space_group_name_H-M   'P 1'
#
loop_
_entity.id
_entity.type
_entity.pdbx_description
1 polymer ?
#
loop_
_entity_poly.entity_id
_entity_poly.type
_entity_poly.pdbx_seq_one_letter_code
_entity_poly.pdbx_strand_id
1 'polypeptide(L)' 'MYRLPLTLLKLGAASLATGAGLSFAGISVERIAAKVGMTPDEVAAMASRAVDWALPNMALGALVIVPMWALALLVRPPRA' A
#
# COMPACT_ATOMS: atom_id res chain seq x y z
N MET A 1 -0.15 1.20 -19.64
CA MET A 1 -0.45 1.74 -18.29
C MET A 1 -0.97 0.72 -17.26
N TYR A 2 -1.34 -0.52 -17.62
CA TYR A 2 -1.77 -1.54 -16.64
C TYR A 2 -0.64 -2.19 -15.81
N ARG A 3 0.61 -1.73 -15.94
CA ARG A 3 1.74 -2.33 -15.22
C ARG A 3 1.89 -1.81 -13.79
N LEU A 4 1.45 -0.59 -13.49
CA LEU A 4 1.58 0.02 -12.17
C LEU A 4 0.99 -0.84 -11.03
N PRO A 5 -0.28 -1.30 -11.08
CA PRO A 5 -0.83 -2.12 -9.99
C PRO A 5 -0.09 -3.45 -9.83
N LEU A 6 0.30 -4.08 -10.94
CA LEU A 6 1.06 -5.33 -10.92
C LEU A 6 2.49 -5.13 -10.38
N THR A 7 3.12 -3.99 -10.69
CA THR A 7 4.43 -3.63 -10.16
C THR A 7 4.35 -3.36 -8.66
N LEU A 8 3.33 -2.63 -8.20
CA LEU A 8 3.11 -2.40 -6.76
C LEU A 8 2.86 -3.71 -6.02
N LEU A 9 2.08 -4.62 -6.59
CA LEU A 9 1.84 -5.95 -6.02
C LEU A 9 3.14 -6.76 -5.92
N LYS A 10 3.94 -6.79 -6.98
CA LYS A 10 5.25 -7.47 -6.99
C LYS A 10 6.21 -6.86 -5.99
N LEU A 11 6.24 -5.53 -5.88
CA LEU A 11 7.08 -4.82 -4.92
C LEU A 11 6.66 -5.15 -3.49
N GLY A 12 5.35 -5.14 -3.20
CA GLY A 12 4.81 -5.55 -1.90
C GLY A 12 5.16 -7.00 -1.56
N ALA A 13 4.97 -7.93 -2.50
CA ALA A 13 5.31 -9.33 -2.32
C ALA A 13 6.82 -9.54 -2.08
N ALA A 14 7.68 -8.87 -2.86
CA ALA A 14 9.12 -8.92 -2.69
C ALA A 14 9.55 -8.35 -1.32
N SER A 15 9.01 -7.20 -0.93
CA SER A 15 9.29 -6.58 0.36
C SER A 15 8.84 -7.45 1.53
N LEU A 16 7.66 -8.08 1.44
CA LEU A 16 7.18 -9.03 2.45
C LEU A 16 8.06 -10.28 2.52
N ALA A 17 8.46 -10.85 1.37
CA ALA A 17 9.35 -12.00 1.34
C ALA A 17 10.71 -11.67 1.96
N THR A 18 11.28 -10.50 1.65
CA THR A 18 12.52 -10.02 2.27
C THR A 18 12.33 -9.81 3.78
N GLY A 19 11.25 -9.13 4.20
CA GLY A 19 10.96 -8.90 5.62
C GLY A 19 10.79 -10.20 6.41
N ALA A 20 10.08 -11.18 5.84
CA ALA A 20 9.96 -12.51 6.44
C ALA A 20 11.33 -13.20 6.57
N GLY A 21 12.16 -13.15 5.52
CA GLY A 21 13.53 -13.68 5.57
C GLY A 21 14.41 -13.01 6.64
N LEU A 22 14.32 -11.68 6.77
CA LEU A 22 15.02 -10.92 7.81
C LEU A 22 14.52 -11.30 9.22
N SER A 23 13.21 -11.50 9.37
CA SER A 23 12.63 -11.96 10.63
C SER A 23 13.14 -13.35 11.03
N PHE A 24 13.30 -14.27 10.07
CA PHE A 24 13.92 -15.59 10.34
C PHE A 24 15.40 -15.48 10.75
N ALA A 25 16.12 -14.46 10.27
CA ALA A 25 17.50 -14.18 10.67
C ALA A 25 17.62 -13.45 12.02
N GLY A 26 16.50 -13.21 12.73
CA GLY A 26 16.46 -12.48 14.00
C GLY A 26 16.67 -10.96 13.85
N ILE A 27 16.52 -10.44 12.63
CA ILE A 27 16.47 -9.00 12.36
C ILE A 27 15.00 -8.60 12.40
N SER A 28 14.58 -8.05 13.54
CA SER A 28 13.21 -7.67 13.79
C SER A 28 13.02 -6.15 13.81
N VAL A 29 11.77 -5.70 13.71
CA VAL A 29 11.40 -4.28 13.72
C VAL A 29 11.91 -3.62 15.01
N GLU A 30 11.85 -4.33 16.13
CA GLU A 30 12.29 -3.84 17.44
C GLU A 30 13.78 -3.49 17.44
N ARG A 31 14.61 -4.34 16.84
CA ARG A 31 16.06 -4.15 16.78
C ARG A 31 16.45 -3.01 15.83
N ILE A 32 15.68 -2.82 14.75
CA ILE A 32 15.89 -1.71 13.82
C ILE A 32 15.41 -0.40 14.45
N ALA A 33 14.23 -0.40 15.06
CA ALA A 33 13.67 0.76 15.76
C ALA A 33 14.64 1.26 16.84
N ALA A 34 15.18 0.35 17.66
CA ALA A 34 16.17 0.68 18.69
C ALA A 34 17.43 1.35 18.14
N LYS A 35 17.89 0.98 16.93
CA LYS A 35 19.05 1.63 16.28
C LYS A 35 18.77 3.05 15.82
N VAL A 36 17.53 3.36 15.50
CA VAL A 36 17.09 4.69 15.03
C VAL A 36 16.55 5.53 16.19
N GLY A 37 16.61 5.01 17.43
CA GLY A 37 16.10 5.70 18.62
C GLY A 37 14.58 5.70 18.72
N MET A 38 13.89 4.82 17.98
CA MET A 38 12.45 4.64 18.03
C MET A 38 12.07 3.42 18.88
N THR A 39 10.94 3.51 19.55
CA THR A 39 10.32 2.37 20.21
C THR A 39 9.49 1.54 19.21
N PRO A 40 9.34 0.22 19.44
CA PRO A 40 8.47 -0.60 18.60
C PRO A 40 7.02 -0.09 18.54
N ASP A 41 6.52 0.45 19.66
CA ASP A 41 5.17 1.00 19.77
C ASP A 41 4.97 2.23 18.88
N GLU A 42 5.99 3.09 18.75
CA GLU A 42 5.95 4.24 17.84
C GLU A 42 5.87 3.81 16.37
N VAL A 43 6.60 2.76 15.99
CA VAL A 43 6.56 2.22 14.62
C VAL A 43 5.18 1.64 14.32
N ALA A 44 4.60 0.87 15.26
CA ALA A 44 3.25 0.32 15.12
C ALA A 44 2.19 1.43 15.05
N ALA A 45 2.30 2.46 15.90
CA ALA A 45 1.39 3.60 15.91
C ALA A 45 1.49 4.43 14.61
N MET A 46 2.67 4.52 14.00
CA MET A 46 2.82 5.21 12.72
C MET A 46 2.17 4.43 11.58
N ALA A 47 2.31 3.10 11.59
CA ALA A 47 1.64 2.22 10.63
C ALA A 47 0.11 2.30 10.75
N SER A 48 -0.44 2.26 11.97
CA SER A 48 -1.89 2.39 12.17
C SER A 48 -2.40 3.76 11.71
N ARG A 49 -1.73 4.86 12.08
CA ARG A 49 -2.08 6.21 11.61
C ARG A 49 -2.06 6.33 10.08
N ALA A 50 -1.11 5.67 9.41
CA ALA A 50 -1.05 5.67 7.96
C ALA A 50 -2.27 4.96 7.34
N VAL A 51 -2.69 3.83 7.92
CA VAL A 51 -3.88 3.09 7.48
C VAL A 51 -5.16 3.88 7.76
N ASP A 52 -5.30 4.45 8.96
CA ASP A 52 -6.45 5.25 9.37
C ASP A 52 -6.62 6.51 8.52
N TRP A 53 -5.51 7.08 8.04
CA TRP A 53 -5.56 8.16 7.06
C TRP A 53 -5.85 7.65 5.64
N ALA A 54 -5.23 6.56 5.21
CA ALA A 54 -5.34 6.09 3.83
C ALA A 54 -6.74 5.57 3.48
N LEU A 55 -7.37 4.77 4.34
CA LEU A 55 -8.69 4.16 4.08
C LEU A 55 -9.78 5.17 3.70
N PRO A 56 -10.09 6.18 4.55
CA PRO A 56 -11.17 7.12 4.24
C PRO A 56 -10.85 7.96 3.01
N ASN A 57 -9.60 8.37 2.83
CA ASN A 57 -9.18 9.17 1.67
C ASN A 57 -9.24 8.37 0.36
N MET A 58 -8.87 7.09 0.38
CA MET A 58 -9.04 6.20 -0.77
C MET A 58 -10.52 6.00 -1.10
N ALA A 59 -11.38 5.83 -0.10
CA ALA A 59 -12.82 5.71 -0.32
C ALA A 59 -13.41 6.99 -0.95
N LEU A 60 -13.03 8.16 -0.46
CA LEU A 60 -13.40 9.45 -1.04
C LEU A 60 -12.95 9.57 -2.51
N GLY A 61 -11.70 9.21 -2.81
CA GLY A 61 -11.19 9.20 -4.17
C GLY A 61 -11.92 8.22 -5.08
N ALA A 62 -12.22 7.01 -4.59
CA ALA A 62 -12.95 5.98 -5.33
C ALA A 62 -14.38 6.44 -5.68
N LEU A 63 -15.05 7.14 -4.77
CA LEU A 63 -16.39 7.69 -4.99
C LEU A 63 -16.45 8.63 -6.20
N VAL A 64 -15.35 9.31 -6.54
CA VAL A 64 -15.26 10.22 -7.69
C VAL A 64 -14.72 9.51 -8.93
N ILE A 65 -13.63 8.76 -8.79
CA ILE A 65 -12.90 8.16 -9.92
C ILE A 65 -13.71 7.02 -10.57
N VAL A 66 -14.33 6.15 -9.77
CA VAL A 66 -15.04 4.97 -10.29
C VAL A 66 -16.22 5.37 -11.18
N PRO A 67 -17.13 6.30 -10.77
CA PRO A 67 -18.20 6.76 -11.65
C PRO A 67 -17.68 7.46 -12.90
N MET A 68 -16.60 8.25 -12.80
CA MET A 68 -16.01 8.91 -13.95
C MET A 68 -15.51 7.90 -15.00
N TRP A 69 -14.87 6.82 -14.56
CA TRP A 69 -14.50 5.71 -15.45
C TRP A 69 -15.72 5.01 -16.05
N ALA A 70 -16.78 4.78 -15.26
CA ALA A 70 -18.01 4.17 -15.76
C ALA A 70 -18.64 5.01 -16.90
N LEU A 71 -18.69 6.33 -16.73
CA LEU A 71 -19.17 7.25 -17.77
C LEU A 71 -18.26 7.25 -19.01
N ALA A 72 -16.94 7.29 -18.81
CA ALA A 72 -15.97 7.22 -19.91
C ALA A 72 -16.08 5.92 -20.70
N LEU A 73 -16.42 4.80 -20.05
CA LEU A 73 -16.67 3.52 -20.70
C LEU A 73 -18.01 3.49 -21.42
N LEU A 74 -19.05 4.11 -20.87
CA LEU A 74 -20.38 4.18 -21.47
C LEU A 74 -20.40 5.00 -22.77
N VAL A 75 -19.65 6.11 -22.82
CA VAL A 75 -19.55 7.00 -23.99
C VAL A 75 -18.58 6.46 -25.05
N ARG A 76 -17.87 5.36 -24.77
CA ARG A 76 -16.87 4.82 -25.70
C ARG A 76 -17.59 4.24 -26.92
N PRO A 77 -17.43 4.84 -28.12
CA PRO A 77 -18.08 4.30 -29.32
C PRO A 77 -17.58 2.88 -29.57
N PRO A 78 -18.45 1.97 -30.06
CA PRO A 78 -18.07 0.60 -30.36
C PRO A 78 -16.92 0.65 -31.36
N ARG A 79 -15.80 0.02 -30.98
CA ARG A 79 -14.70 -0.17 -31.91
C ARG A 79 -15.14 -1.25 -32.89
N ALA A 80 -15.49 -0.85 -34.11
CA ALA A 80 -15.56 -1.73 -35.26
C ALA A 80 -14.16 -2.22 -35.65
#